data_AF-A0A9E4CD61-F1
#
_entry.id   AF-A0A9E4CD61-F1
#
_cell.length_a   1.000
_cell.length_b   1.000
_cell.length_c   1.000
_cell.angle_alpha   90.00
_cell.angle_beta   90.00
_cell.angle_gamma   90.00
#
_symmetry.space_group_name_H-M   'P 1'
#
loop_
_entity.id
_entity.type
_entity.pdbx_description
1 polymer ?
#
loop_
_entity_poly.entity_id
_entity_poly.type
_entity_poly.pdbx_seq_one_letter_code
_entity_poly.pdbx_strand_id
1 'polypeptide(L)'
;MIPEQIATPKPKAPPKAGSKTKDTHPSGDARFKLIDRTLKRFNYQQDALIEVLHTAQEAFGFLEKDLLIYVATQLKLPLSWVYGVATFYHFFSLEP
;
A
#
# COMPACT_ATOMS: atom_id res chain seq x y z
N MET A 1 29.86 -12.46 -32.32
CA MET A 1 28.38 -12.51 -32.39
C MET A 1 27.86 -11.85 -31.12
N ILE A 2 27.31 -10.64 -31.25
CA ILE A 2 26.89 -9.69 -30.18
C ILE A 2 25.65 -10.23 -29.41
N PRO A 3 25.40 -9.78 -28.16
CA PRO A 3 24.82 -10.56 -27.06
C PRO A 3 23.34 -10.23 -26.78
N GLU A 4 22.68 -11.06 -25.96
CA GLU A 4 21.37 -10.74 -25.41
C GLU A 4 21.44 -10.61 -23.88
N GLN A 5 21.75 -9.38 -23.46
CA GLN A 5 21.41 -8.84 -22.16
C GLN A 5 19.91 -8.51 -22.20
N ILE A 6 19.08 -9.19 -21.41
CA ILE A 6 17.76 -8.69 -21.03
C ILE A 6 17.72 -8.53 -19.52
N ALA A 7 17.63 -7.26 -19.14
CA ALA A 7 17.47 -6.77 -17.79
C ALA A 7 16.23 -7.35 -17.10
N THR A 8 16.35 -7.59 -15.80
CA THR A 8 15.33 -7.14 -14.86
C THR A 8 16.03 -6.43 -13.69
N PRO A 9 15.62 -5.20 -13.36
CA PRO A 9 16.40 -4.27 -12.54
C PRO A 9 16.27 -4.56 -11.04
N LYS A 10 17.39 -4.59 -10.30
CA LYS A 10 17.45 -3.84 -9.03
C LYS A 10 17.50 -2.36 -9.44
N PRO A 11 16.84 -1.36 -8.80
CA PRO A 11 16.76 -1.18 -7.33
C PRO A 11 15.54 -0.38 -6.79
N LYS A 12 15.26 -0.46 -5.48
CA LYS A 12 14.85 0.67 -4.59
C LYS A 12 14.61 0.12 -3.17
N ALA A 13 15.66 0.07 -2.36
CA ALA A 13 15.50 0.70 -1.06
C ALA A 13 15.54 2.21 -1.35
N PRO A 14 14.55 3.01 -0.92
CA PRO A 14 14.79 3.87 0.26
C PRO A 14 13.48 4.32 0.97
N PRO A 15 13.51 5.14 2.04
CA PRO A 15 14.61 5.48 2.95
C PRO A 15 14.27 5.18 4.43
N LYS A 16 15.27 5.33 5.30
CA LYS A 16 15.02 5.73 6.69
C LYS A 16 14.10 6.96 6.69
N ALA A 17 12.96 6.91 7.36
CA ALA A 17 12.20 8.10 7.72
C ALA A 17 11.57 7.93 9.10
N GLY A 18 12.38 8.02 10.15
CA GLY A 18 11.87 8.68 11.33
C GLY A 18 11.61 10.14 10.95
N SER A 19 10.39 10.66 11.13
CA SER A 19 10.15 12.06 11.50
C SER A 19 8.66 12.36 11.69
N LYS A 20 8.34 12.76 12.93
CA LYS A 20 7.19 13.61 13.28
C LYS A 20 7.13 14.81 12.32
N THR A 21 5.98 15.09 11.69
CA THR A 21 5.51 16.46 11.29
C THR A 21 4.01 16.35 10.94
N LYS A 22 3.09 16.68 11.86
CA LYS A 22 2.28 17.93 11.83
C LYS A 22 2.26 18.63 10.46
N ASP A 23 1.23 18.37 9.64
CA ASP A 23 0.18 19.34 9.28
C ASP A 23 -0.71 18.84 8.10
N THR A 24 -2.03 18.88 8.31
CA THR A 24 -3.12 19.07 7.30
C THR A 24 -3.67 17.92 6.43
N HIS A 25 -4.19 16.90 7.09
CA HIS A 25 -5.44 16.10 6.90
C HIS A 25 -5.40 15.13 8.11
N PRO A 26 -6.43 14.38 8.57
CA PRO A 26 -6.17 13.37 9.62
C PRO A 26 -4.99 12.43 9.29
N SER A 27 -4.57 12.35 8.02
CA SER A 27 -3.34 11.68 7.59
C SER A 27 -2.27 12.53 6.85
N GLY A 28 -2.44 13.84 6.61
CA GLY A 28 -1.41 14.79 6.09
C GLY A 28 -0.66 14.48 4.77
N ASP A 29 -0.82 13.30 4.18
CA ASP A 29 0.10 12.75 3.19
C ASP A 29 -0.53 12.67 1.79
N ALA A 30 0.16 13.21 0.78
CA ALA A 30 -0.28 13.15 -0.62
C ALA A 30 -0.45 11.71 -1.14
N ARG A 31 0.21 10.75 -0.48
CA ARG A 31 0.17 9.31 -0.77
C ARG A 31 -1.22 8.71 -0.62
N PHE A 32 -2.04 9.19 0.32
CA PHE A 32 -3.43 8.72 0.47
C PHE A 32 -4.30 9.05 -0.76
N LYS A 33 -3.98 10.12 -1.50
CA LYS A 33 -4.69 10.43 -2.74
C LYS A 33 -4.49 9.38 -3.82
N LEU A 34 -3.36 8.66 -3.81
CA LEU A 34 -3.11 7.54 -4.73
C LEU A 34 -4.01 6.36 -4.38
N ILE A 35 -4.07 6.01 -3.10
CA ILE A 35 -4.95 4.95 -2.56
C ILE A 35 -6.41 5.27 -2.91
N ASP A 36 -6.86 6.50 -2.68
CA ASP A 36 -8.23 6.93 -2.96
C ASP A 36 -8.59 6.86 -4.46
N ARG A 37 -7.64 7.25 -5.32
CA ARG A 37 -7.79 7.11 -6.77
C ARG A 37 -7.91 5.64 -7.18
N THR A 38 -7.10 4.76 -6.60
CA THR A 38 -7.17 3.31 -6.84
C THR A 38 -8.51 2.75 -6.37
N LEU A 39 -8.93 3.06 -5.14
CA LEU A 39 -10.24 2.68 -4.60
C LEU A 39 -11.39 3.08 -5.52
N LYS A 40 -11.38 4.31 -6.01
CA LYS A 40 -12.40 4.81 -6.93
C LYS A 40 -12.36 4.13 -8.29
N ARG A 41 -11.17 3.85 -8.82
CA ARG A 41 -10.98 3.15 -10.11
C ARG A 41 -11.56 1.74 -10.08
N PHE A 42 -11.43 1.06 -8.95
CA PHE A 42 -11.95 -0.29 -8.75
C PHE A 42 -13.32 -0.30 -8.06
N ASN A 43 -14.02 0.83 -7.99
CA ASN A 43 -15.39 0.95 -7.48
C ASN A 43 -15.58 0.35 -6.08
N TYR A 44 -14.58 0.49 -5.21
CA TYR A 44 -14.56 -0.02 -3.83
C TYR A 44 -14.91 -1.51 -3.72
N GLN A 45 -14.57 -2.29 -4.75
CA GLN A 45 -14.83 -3.73 -4.76
C GLN A 45 -13.85 -4.47 -3.85
N GLN A 46 -14.28 -5.61 -3.32
CA GLN A 46 -13.44 -6.45 -2.46
C GLN A 46 -12.21 -6.99 -3.22
N ASP A 47 -12.37 -7.27 -4.51
CA ASP A 47 -11.27 -7.67 -5.40
C ASP A 47 -10.20 -6.56 -5.56
N ALA A 48 -10.56 -5.30 -5.30
CA ALA A 48 -9.65 -4.18 -5.31
C ALA A 48 -8.71 -4.16 -4.09
N LEU A 49 -9.01 -4.92 -3.03
CA LEU A 49 -8.27 -4.88 -1.78
C LEU A 49 -6.78 -5.14 -2.01
N ILE A 50 -6.44 -6.16 -2.81
CA ILE A 50 -5.04 -6.51 -3.13
C ILE A 50 -4.35 -5.36 -3.87
N GLU A 51 -4.97 -4.80 -4.90
CA GLU A 51 -4.43 -3.68 -5.69
C GLU A 51 -4.26 -2.40 -4.86
N VAL A 52 -5.22 -2.14 -3.98
CA VAL A 52 -5.20 -1.00 -3.07
C VAL A 52 -4.09 -1.16 -2.04
N LEU A 53 -3.95 -2.34 -1.42
CA LEU A 53 -2.87 -2.68 -0.50
C LEU A 53 -1.51 -2.61 -1.20
N HIS A 54 -1.42 -3.02 -2.46
CA HIS A 54 -0.20 -2.93 -3.25
C HIS A 54 0.19 -1.48 -3.52
N THR A 55 -0.75 -0.65 -3.98
CA THR A 55 -0.55 0.79 -4.19
C THR A 55 -0.12 1.48 -2.89
N ALA A 56 -0.77 1.11 -1.79
CA ALA A 56 -0.44 1.57 -0.45
C ALA A 56 0.99 1.19 -0.06
N GLN A 57 1.37 -0.08 -0.23
CA GLN A 57 2.73 -0.55 0.06
C GLN A 57 3.78 0.12 -0.83
N GLU A 58 3.51 0.36 -2.11
CA GLU A 58 4.41 1.12 -2.98
C GLU A 58 4.57 2.59 -2.54
N ALA A 59 3.49 3.20 -2.04
CA ALA A 59 3.51 4.59 -1.61
C ALA A 59 4.16 4.78 -0.21
N PHE A 60 3.91 3.86 0.72
CA PHE A 60 4.34 3.95 2.12
C PHE A 60 5.55 3.08 2.46
N GLY A 61 5.84 2.05 1.66
CA GLY A 61 6.88 1.03 1.89
C GLY A 61 6.39 -0.17 2.69
N PHE A 62 5.56 0.05 3.72
CA PHE A 62 5.00 -0.97 4.60
C PHE A 62 3.54 -0.67 4.93
N LEU A 63 2.77 -1.72 5.24
CA LEU A 63 1.34 -1.61 5.54
C LEU A 63 1.13 -1.49 7.05
N GLU A 64 1.17 -0.26 7.56
CA GLU A 64 0.85 0.02 8.95
C GLU A 64 -0.61 -0.28 9.29
N LYS A 65 -0.85 -0.45 10.60
CA LYS A 65 -2.19 -0.62 11.17
C LYS A 65 -3.19 0.41 10.65
N ASP A 66 -2.78 1.68 10.66
CA ASP A 66 -3.62 2.81 10.30
C ASP A 66 -4.05 2.73 8.82
N LEU A 67 -3.14 2.28 7.96
CA LEU A 67 -3.41 2.08 6.54
C LEU A 67 -4.41 0.95 6.29
N LEU A 68 -4.26 -0.17 7.00
CA LEU A 68 -5.19 -1.30 6.92
C LEU A 68 -6.59 -0.89 7.40
N ILE A 69 -6.66 -0.10 8.49
CA ILE A 69 -7.91 0.46 9.02
C ILE A 69 -8.55 1.40 8.00
N TYR A 70 -7.75 2.27 7.36
CA TYR A 70 -8.23 3.18 6.31
C TYR A 70 -8.85 2.39 5.16
N VAL A 71 -8.13 1.43 4.61
CA VAL A 71 -8.58 0.60 3.48
C VAL A 71 -9.82 -0.22 3.86
N ALA A 72 -9.85 -0.81 5.05
CA ALA A 72 -11.02 -1.52 5.57
C ALA A 72 -12.26 -0.62 5.65
N THR A 73 -12.09 0.61 6.14
CA THR A 73 -13.18 1.59 6.25
C THR A 73 -13.70 2.00 4.87
N GLN A 74 -12.81 2.24 3.91
CA GLN A 74 -13.15 2.63 2.55
C GLN A 74 -13.91 1.53 1.81
N LEU A 75 -13.45 0.28 1.92
CA LEU A 75 -14.08 -0.88 1.29
C LEU A 75 -15.30 -1.40 2.08
N LYS A 76 -15.60 -0.80 3.24
CA LYS A 76 -16.63 -1.24 4.19
C LYS A 76 -16.46 -2.71 4.59
N LEU A 77 -15.22 -3.11 4.83
CA LEU A 77 -14.83 -4.45 5.19
C LEU A 77 -14.44 -4.55 6.65
N PRO A 78 -14.71 -5.69 7.30
CA PRO A 78 -14.21 -5.91 8.65
C PRO A 78 -12.69 -5.92 8.62
N LEU A 79 -12.08 -5.23 9.58
CA LEU A 79 -10.62 -5.11 9.71
C LEU A 79 -9.95 -6.49 9.74
N SER A 80 -10.55 -7.47 10.42
CA SER A 80 -10.06 -8.86 10.48
C SER A 80 -9.91 -9.50 9.10
N TRP A 81 -10.76 -9.13 8.14
CA TRP A 81 -10.68 -9.67 6.78
C TRP A 81 -9.54 -9.04 5.99
N VAL A 82 -9.38 -7.72 6.09
CA VAL A 82 -8.23 -7.01 5.51
C VAL A 82 -6.92 -7.50 6.12
N TYR A 83 -6.89 -7.73 7.43
CA TYR A 83 -5.76 -8.34 8.12
C TYR A 83 -5.49 -9.76 7.65
N GLY A 84 -6.53 -10.59 7.54
CA GLY A 84 -6.40 -11.95 7.04
C GLY A 84 -5.80 -11.96 5.64
N VAL A 85 -6.24 -11.06 4.76
CA VAL A 85 -5.66 -10.93 3.41
C VAL A 85 -4.21 -10.44 3.49
N ALA A 86 -3.92 -9.42 4.29
CA ALA A 86 -2.57 -8.90 4.43
C ALA A 86 -1.58 -9.92 5.05
N THR A 87 -2.04 -10.83 5.91
CA THR A 87 -1.19 -11.89 6.51
C THR A 87 -1.14 -13.16 5.67
N PHE A 88 -2.21 -13.49 4.95
CA PHE A 88 -2.31 -14.70 4.12
C PHE A 88 -1.50 -14.57 2.83
N TYR A 89 -1.45 -13.37 2.25
CA TYR A 89 -0.56 -13.07 1.15
C TYR A 89 0.81 -12.65 1.69
N HIS A 90 1.80 -13.53 1.58
CA HIS A 90 3.23 -13.27 1.88
C HIS A 90 3.85 -12.09 1.09
N PHE A 91 3.08 -11.49 0.19
CA PHE A 91 3.45 -10.34 -0.62
C PHE A 91 3.37 -9.01 0.15
N PHE A 92 2.64 -8.98 1.27
CA PHE A 92 2.45 -7.79 2.09
C PHE A 92 3.32 -7.85 3.35
N SER A 93 4.12 -6.81 3.56
CA SER A 93 4.96 -6.65 4.75
C SER A 93 4.26 -5.74 5.75
N LEU A 94 3.86 -6.34 6.88
CA LEU A 94 3.19 -5.69 8.01
C LEU A 94 4.18 -5.11 9.02
N GLU A 95 5.45 -5.51 8.93
CA GLU A 95 6.53 -5.10 9.84
C GLU A 95 7.80 -4.79 9.01
N PRO A 96 8.53 -3.69 9.31
CA PRO A 96 9.77 -3.31 8.62
C PRO A 96 11.01 -4.12 9.05
#